data_AF-W9S288-F1
#
_entry.id   AF-W9S288-F1
#
_cell.length_a   1.000
_cell.length_b   1.000
_cell.length_c   1.000
_cell.angle_alpha   90.00
_cell.angle_beta   90.00
_cell.angle_gamma   90.00
#
_symmetry.space_group_name_H-M   'P 1'
#
loop_
_entity.id
_entity.type
_entity.pdbx_description
1 polymer ?
#
loop_
_entity_poly.entity_id
_entity_poly.type
_entity_poly.pdbx_seq_one_letter_code
_entity_poly.pdbx_strand_id
1 'polypeptide(L)'
;MSSAEKERETQVYLAKLAEQAERYEEMVESMKKLAKLDVDLTVEERNLLSVGYKNVIGARRASWRIMSSIEQKEESKGNENNVKLIKGYRQKVEDELSKICSDILTIIDNHLIPSSASGEATVFYYKIDGLLFQLAHVMGGISSFSVLTNLLKAASSTANAELPSTHPIRLGLALNFSVFYYEIMNSPERACHLAKQAFDEAIADLDTLSEESYKDSTLIMQLLRDNLTLWTSDLPEDGGEDNFKGEESKPADPEATLMGGPEKTMHMASGDQSAWQNGTFSGYLCSDEESGRNN
;
A
#
# COMPACT_ATOMS: atom_id res chain seq x y z
N MET A 1 -19.12 26.10 -20.31
CA MET A 1 -18.17 25.67 -19.28
C MET A 1 -18.48 26.38 -17.99
N SER A 2 -18.89 25.63 -16.96
CA SER A 2 -19.12 26.14 -15.62
C SER A 2 -17.80 26.66 -15.00
N SER A 3 -17.89 27.45 -13.93
CA SER A 3 -16.69 27.89 -13.20
C SER A 3 -15.87 26.71 -12.67
N ALA A 4 -16.54 25.64 -12.23
CA ALA A 4 -15.91 24.45 -11.68
C ALA A 4 -15.20 23.61 -12.76
N GLU A 5 -15.75 23.53 -13.98
CA GLU A 5 -15.11 22.83 -15.10
C GLU A 5 -13.81 23.52 -15.52
N LYS A 6 -13.81 24.86 -15.58
CA LYS A 6 -12.59 25.62 -15.89
C LYS A 6 -11.52 25.47 -14.80
N GLU A 7 -11.96 25.43 -13.54
CA GLU A 7 -11.06 25.22 -12.41
C GLU A 7 -10.44 23.81 -12.45
N ARG A 8 -11.25 22.77 -12.71
CA ARG A 8 -10.78 21.39 -12.93
C ARG A 8 -9.73 21.31 -14.03
N GLU A 9 -10.01 21.83 -15.22
CA GLU A 9 -9.05 21.84 -16.33
C GLU A 9 -7.75 22.59 -15.98
N THR A 10 -7.87 23.70 -15.26
CA THR A 10 -6.70 24.47 -14.80
C THR A 10 -5.84 23.65 -13.84
N GLN A 11 -6.45 22.99 -12.84
CA GLN A 11 -5.70 22.16 -11.89
C GLN A 11 -5.03 20.95 -12.57
N VAL A 12 -5.73 20.28 -13.49
CA VAL A 12 -5.16 19.15 -14.24
C VAL A 12 -3.98 19.60 -15.10
N TYR A 13 -4.11 20.74 -15.80
CA TYR A 13 -3.02 21.29 -16.60
C TYR A 13 -1.81 21.65 -15.75
N LEU A 14 -2.03 22.28 -14.59
CA LEU A 14 -0.94 22.60 -13.64
C LEU A 14 -0.28 21.34 -13.07
N ALA A 15 -1.05 20.29 -12.76
CA ALA A 15 -0.51 19.02 -12.28
C ALA A 15 0.42 18.37 -13.34
N LYS A 16 0.01 18.36 -14.61
CA LYS A 16 0.83 17.86 -15.72
C LYS A 16 2.12 18.66 -15.93
N LEU A 17 2.04 19.99 -15.81
CA LEU A 17 3.23 20.84 -15.87
C LEU A 17 4.19 20.56 -14.70
N ALA A 18 3.64 20.40 -13.49
CA ALA A 18 4.42 20.09 -12.30
C ALA A 18 5.09 18.71 -12.40
N GLU A 19 4.39 17.71 -12.96
CA GLU A 19 4.96 16.38 -13.27
C GLU A 19 6.16 16.47 -14.21
N GLN A 20 6.02 17.17 -15.34
CA GLN A 20 7.11 17.36 -16.31
C GLN A 20 8.31 18.11 -15.73
N ALA A 21 8.07 18.97 -14.73
CA ALA A 21 9.11 19.71 -14.03
C ALA A 21 9.65 18.97 -12.80
N GLU A 22 9.19 17.74 -12.53
CA GLU A 22 9.51 16.95 -11.34
C GLU A 22 9.20 17.68 -10.01
N ARG A 23 8.25 18.62 -10.04
CA ARG A 23 7.80 19.41 -8.87
C ARG A 23 6.60 18.75 -8.23
N TYR A 24 6.78 17.52 -7.75
CA TYR A 24 5.69 16.66 -7.24
C TYR A 24 4.92 17.26 -6.04
N GLU A 25 5.55 18.12 -5.24
CA GLU A 25 4.88 18.82 -4.14
C GLU A 25 3.81 19.79 -4.68
N GLU A 26 4.07 20.48 -5.79
CA GLU A 26 3.09 21.36 -6.45
C GLU A 26 2.04 20.58 -7.24
N MET A 27 2.43 19.42 -7.79
CA MET A 27 1.51 18.47 -8.41
C MET A 27 0.47 18.00 -7.39
N VAL A 28 0.90 17.57 -6.20
CA VAL A 28 0.02 17.19 -5.10
C VAL A 28 -0.92 18.34 -4.74
N GLU A 29 -0.42 19.56 -4.53
CA GLU A 29 -1.29 20.70 -4.19
C GLU A 29 -2.35 21.02 -5.26
N SER A 30 -2.03 20.83 -6.54
CA SER A 30 -3.00 20.99 -7.63
C SER A 30 -4.06 19.88 -7.60
N MET A 31 -3.64 18.62 -7.41
CA MET A 31 -4.54 17.48 -7.33
C MET A 31 -5.42 17.50 -6.06
N LYS A 32 -4.93 18.08 -4.96
CA LYS A 32 -5.71 18.32 -3.74
C LYS A 32 -6.86 19.29 -3.97
N LYS A 33 -6.61 20.37 -4.72
CA LYS A 33 -7.66 21.34 -5.10
C LYS A 33 -8.70 20.67 -5.98
N LEU A 34 -8.27 19.83 -6.90
CA LEU A 34 -9.16 19.06 -7.76
C LEU A 34 -10.05 18.09 -6.95
N ALA A 35 -9.47 17.35 -6.01
CA ALA A 35 -10.23 16.43 -5.15
C ALA A 35 -11.31 17.15 -4.33
N LYS A 36 -11.01 18.36 -3.83
CA LYS A 36 -11.94 19.20 -3.04
C LYS A 36 -13.11 19.79 -3.85
N LEU A 37 -13.17 19.56 -5.16
CA LEU A 37 -14.34 19.92 -5.97
C LEU A 37 -15.49 18.92 -5.80
N ASP A 38 -15.28 17.82 -5.06
CA ASP A 38 -16.27 16.75 -4.81
C ASP A 38 -16.88 16.21 -6.10
N VAL A 39 -16.01 16.00 -7.10
CA VAL A 39 -16.33 15.42 -8.40
C VAL A 39 -15.59 14.12 -8.58
N ASP A 40 -16.24 13.15 -9.23
CA ASP A 40 -15.59 11.90 -9.59
C ASP A 40 -14.40 12.16 -10.52
N LEU A 41 -13.24 11.65 -10.13
CA LEU A 41 -11.99 11.82 -10.85
C LEU A 41 -11.93 10.82 -12.02
N THR A 42 -11.46 11.28 -13.18
CA THR A 42 -11.19 10.38 -14.30
C THR A 42 -10.01 9.45 -13.98
N VAL A 43 -9.85 8.38 -14.77
CA VAL A 43 -8.70 7.46 -14.63
C VAL A 43 -7.38 8.24 -14.70
N GLU A 44 -7.26 9.18 -15.64
CA GLU A 44 -6.07 10.02 -15.77
C GLU A 44 -5.82 10.89 -14.54
N GLU A 45 -6.86 11.52 -13.99
CA GLU A 45 -6.75 12.36 -12.80
C GLU A 45 -6.42 11.54 -11.55
N ARG A 46 -6.99 10.34 -11.39
CA ARG A 46 -6.63 9.41 -10.32
C ARG A 46 -5.15 9.00 -10.42
N ASN A 47 -4.67 8.76 -11.64
CA ASN A 47 -3.26 8.44 -11.87
C ASN A 47 -2.34 9.61 -11.52
N LEU A 48 -2.67 10.83 -11.93
CA LEU A 48 -1.90 12.04 -11.56
C LEU A 48 -1.83 12.23 -10.04
N LEU A 49 -2.95 12.03 -9.33
CA LEU A 49 -2.99 12.10 -7.86
C LEU A 49 -2.03 11.07 -7.25
N SER A 50 -2.09 9.82 -7.72
CA SER A 50 -1.25 8.72 -7.26
C SER A 50 0.23 8.98 -7.52
N VAL A 51 0.59 9.40 -8.74
CA VAL A 51 1.97 9.73 -9.13
C VAL A 51 2.53 10.86 -8.26
N GLY A 52 1.75 11.92 -8.01
CA GLY A 52 2.17 13.02 -7.16
C GLY A 52 2.51 12.57 -5.74
N TYR A 53 1.56 11.94 -5.05
CA TYR A 53 1.79 11.47 -3.67
C TYR A 53 2.88 10.40 -3.59
N LYS A 54 2.94 9.46 -4.55
CA LYS A 54 3.99 8.44 -4.66
C LYS A 54 5.38 9.06 -4.63
N ASN A 55 5.62 10.08 -5.46
CA ASN A 55 6.93 10.69 -5.57
C ASN A 55 7.30 11.51 -4.33
N VAL A 56 6.35 12.28 -3.77
CA VAL A 56 6.57 13.05 -2.54
C VAL A 56 6.91 12.13 -1.36
N ILE A 57 6.13 11.07 -1.18
CA ILE A 57 6.35 10.06 -0.12
C ILE A 57 7.66 9.30 -0.37
N GLY A 58 7.91 8.90 -1.61
CA GLY A 58 9.14 8.19 -2.00
C GLY A 58 10.40 8.97 -1.67
N ALA A 59 10.41 10.28 -1.96
CA ALA A 59 11.52 11.17 -1.62
C ALA A 59 11.74 11.26 -0.10
N ARG A 60 10.67 11.46 0.69
CA ARG A 60 10.78 11.53 2.16
C ARG A 60 11.21 10.20 2.78
N ARG A 61 10.72 9.07 2.26
CA ARG A 61 11.14 7.72 2.67
C ARG A 61 12.62 7.48 2.39
N ALA A 62 13.12 7.91 1.23
CA ALA A 62 14.54 7.83 0.91
C ALA A 62 15.39 8.65 1.89
N SER A 63 14.96 9.88 2.20
CA SER A 63 15.61 10.70 3.24
C SER A 63 15.63 10.02 4.60
N TRP A 64 14.50 9.44 5.03
CA TRP A 64 14.41 8.71 6.29
C TRP A 64 15.38 7.52 6.34
N ARG A 65 15.45 6.70 5.28
CA ARG A 65 16.37 5.55 5.21
C ARG A 65 17.85 5.98 5.34
N ILE A 66 18.22 7.08 4.68
CA ILE A 66 19.58 7.63 4.78
C ILE A 66 19.85 8.08 6.22
N MET A 67 18.92 8.79 6.86
CA MET A 67 19.07 9.24 8.24
C MET A 67 19.22 8.06 9.21
N SER A 68 18.36 7.04 9.10
CA SER A 68 18.45 5.82 9.92
C SER A 68 19.79 5.09 9.73
N SER A 69 20.32 5.03 8.51
CA SER A 69 21.63 4.43 8.25
C SER A 69 22.78 5.24 8.86
N ILE A 70 22.72 6.57 8.80
CA ILE A 70 23.74 7.44 9.42
C ILE A 70 23.66 7.34 10.95
N GLU A 71 22.45 7.28 11.52
CA GLU A 71 22.23 7.09 12.96
C GLU A 71 22.96 5.85 13.49
N GLN A 72 22.75 4.70 12.85
CA GLN A 72 23.40 3.44 13.23
C GLN A 72 24.92 3.48 13.08
N LYS A 73 25.43 4.11 12.01
CA LYS A 73 26.87 4.28 11.80
C LYS A 73 27.50 5.16 12.88
N GLU A 74 26.79 6.16 13.38
CA GLU A 74 27.30 7.00 14.48
C GLU A 74 27.13 6.33 15.86
N GLU A 75 26.08 5.54 16.04
CA GLU A 75 25.84 4.75 17.25
C GLU A 75 26.93 3.69 17.44
N SER A 76 27.31 2.97 16.37
CA SER A 76 28.42 2.01 16.40
C SER A 76 29.80 2.63 16.68
N LYS A 77 29.97 3.94 16.47
CA LYS A 77 31.19 4.68 16.83
C LYS A 77 31.17 5.22 18.26
N GLY A 78 30.05 5.12 18.97
CA GLY A 78 29.88 5.66 20.32
C GLY A 78 29.70 7.19 20.38
N ASN A 79 29.36 7.85 19.26
CA ASN A 79 29.21 9.30 19.19
C ASN A 79 27.82 9.76 19.67
N GLU A 80 27.54 9.63 20.97
CA GLU A 80 26.19 9.87 21.54
C GLU A 80 25.59 11.24 21.22
N ASN A 81 26.41 12.30 21.17
CA ASN A 81 25.94 13.65 20.84
C ASN A 81 25.46 13.76 19.39
N ASN A 82 26.19 13.16 18.44
CA ASN A 82 25.79 13.14 17.03
C ASN A 82 24.54 12.28 16.84
N VAL A 83 24.46 11.14 17.52
CA VAL A 83 23.28 10.25 17.50
C VAL A 83 22.03 11.01 17.95
N LYS A 84 22.11 11.82 19.01
CA LYS A 84 20.97 12.65 19.46
C LYS A 84 20.54 13.68 18.41
N LEU A 85 21.49 14.33 17.74
CA LEU A 85 21.19 15.29 16.67
C LEU A 85 20.54 14.60 15.47
N ILE A 86 21.06 13.43 15.06
CA ILE A 86 20.52 12.64 13.95
C ILE A 86 19.11 12.13 14.28
N LYS A 87 18.89 11.61 15.49
CA LYS A 87 17.56 11.19 15.98
C LYS A 87 16.56 12.35 15.88
N GLY A 88 16.94 13.54 16.33
CA GLY A 88 16.09 14.73 16.22
C GLY A 88 15.76 15.13 14.77
N TYR A 89 16.69 14.93 13.83
CA TYR A 89 16.44 15.20 12.42
C TYR A 89 15.61 14.10 11.76
N ARG A 90 15.85 12.83 12.09
CA ARG A 90 15.02 11.70 11.65
C ARG A 90 13.57 11.88 12.07
N GLN A 91 13.31 12.29 13.32
CA GLN A 91 11.96 12.57 13.80
C GLN A 91 11.25 13.64 12.96
N LYS A 92 11.96 14.70 12.53
CA LYS A 92 11.36 15.71 11.64
C LYS A 92 10.90 15.10 10.31
N VAL A 93 11.69 14.20 9.73
CA VAL A 93 11.32 13.49 8.51
C VAL A 93 10.11 12.58 8.74
N GLU A 94 10.06 11.87 9.88
CA GLU A 94 8.91 11.06 10.28
C GLU A 94 7.63 11.90 10.46
N ASP A 95 7.74 13.08 11.06
CA ASP A 95 6.63 14.01 11.24
C ASP A 95 6.13 14.56 9.89
N GLU A 96 7.04 14.91 8.97
CA GLU A 96 6.69 15.31 7.61
C GLU A 96 5.97 14.19 6.86
N LEU A 97 6.49 12.97 6.94
CA LEU A 97 5.92 11.81 6.26
C LEU A 97 4.54 11.46 6.83
N SER A 98 4.38 11.52 8.15
CA SER A 98 3.11 11.32 8.84
C SER A 98 2.07 12.37 8.44
N LYS A 99 2.47 13.63 8.28
CA LYS A 99 1.59 14.70 7.78
C LYS A 99 1.16 14.45 6.35
N ILE A 100 2.10 14.08 5.47
CA ILE A 100 1.79 13.77 4.07
C ILE A 100 0.80 12.61 4.00
N CYS A 101 1.02 11.53 4.77
CA CYS A 101 0.10 10.39 4.80
C CYS A 101 -1.28 10.77 5.35
N SER A 102 -1.33 11.53 6.44
CA SER A 102 -2.60 11.97 7.03
C SER A 102 -3.40 12.87 6.07
N ASP A 103 -2.71 13.70 5.29
CA ASP A 103 -3.32 14.60 4.31
C ASP A 103 -4.03 13.82 3.20
N ILE A 104 -3.37 12.84 2.57
CA ILE A 104 -4.01 12.00 1.53
C ILE A 104 -5.13 11.14 2.09
N LEU A 105 -4.97 10.53 3.28
CA LEU A 105 -6.04 9.76 3.92
C LEU A 105 -7.29 10.64 4.13
N THR A 106 -7.09 11.86 4.63
CA THR A 106 -8.18 12.82 4.85
C THR A 106 -8.88 13.20 3.55
N ILE A 107 -8.15 13.29 2.44
CA ILE A 107 -8.71 13.60 1.13
C ILE A 107 -9.49 12.42 0.56
N ILE A 108 -8.95 11.21 0.73
CA ILE A 108 -9.60 9.99 0.27
C ILE A 108 -10.94 9.79 1.00
N ASP A 109 -10.93 9.86 2.33
CA ASP A 109 -12.12 9.63 3.16
C ASP A 109 -13.20 10.68 2.97
N ASN A 110 -12.83 11.97 2.87
CA ASN A 110 -13.82 13.06 2.86
C ASN A 110 -14.30 13.47 1.47
N HIS A 111 -13.47 13.29 0.44
CA HIS A 111 -13.75 13.83 -0.89
C HIS A 111 -13.83 12.75 -1.96
N LEU A 112 -12.88 11.81 -2.00
CA LEU A 112 -12.75 10.88 -3.13
C LEU A 112 -13.67 9.66 -3.03
N ILE A 113 -13.73 8.99 -1.87
CA ILE A 113 -14.65 7.86 -1.65
C ILE A 113 -16.11 8.31 -1.72
N PRO A 114 -16.53 9.43 -1.08
CA PRO A 114 -17.93 9.87 -1.16
C PRO A 114 -18.36 10.30 -2.57
N SER A 115 -17.42 10.77 -3.39
CA SER A 115 -17.69 11.25 -4.76
C SER A 115 -17.51 10.18 -5.83
N SER A 116 -16.94 9.02 -5.50
CA SER A 116 -16.69 7.96 -6.48
C SER A 116 -17.99 7.26 -6.89
N ALA A 117 -18.24 7.17 -8.20
CA ALA A 117 -19.43 6.49 -8.72
C ALA A 117 -19.19 5.02 -9.10
N SER A 118 -17.92 4.60 -9.23
CA SER A 118 -17.54 3.21 -9.58
C SER A 118 -16.70 2.56 -8.49
N GLY A 119 -16.92 1.26 -8.20
CA GLY A 119 -16.08 0.58 -7.24
C GLY A 119 -14.66 0.33 -7.72
N GLU A 120 -14.37 0.46 -9.02
CA GLU A 120 -12.98 0.53 -9.49
C GLU A 120 -12.24 1.73 -8.86
N ALA A 121 -12.87 2.91 -8.84
CA ALA A 121 -12.32 4.10 -8.19
C ALA A 121 -12.22 3.89 -6.67
N THR A 122 -13.25 3.34 -6.05
CA THR A 122 -13.26 3.04 -4.61
C THR A 122 -12.12 2.09 -4.21
N VAL A 123 -11.93 1.00 -4.95
CA VAL A 123 -10.85 0.03 -4.67
C VAL A 123 -9.49 0.66 -4.96
N PHE A 124 -9.37 1.52 -5.99
CA PHE A 124 -8.15 2.27 -6.23
C PHE A 124 -7.77 3.16 -5.03
N TYR A 125 -8.74 3.88 -4.45
CA TYR A 125 -8.48 4.71 -3.27
C TYR A 125 -8.11 3.87 -2.05
N TYR A 126 -8.81 2.76 -1.82
CA TYR A 126 -8.44 1.85 -0.73
C TYR A 126 -7.05 1.22 -0.90
N LYS A 127 -6.61 0.97 -2.14
CA LYS A 127 -5.22 0.53 -2.44
C LYS A 127 -4.21 1.57 -1.94
N ILE A 128 -4.49 2.86 -2.15
CA ILE A 128 -3.63 3.96 -1.68
C ILE A 128 -3.64 4.02 -0.14
N ASP A 129 -4.80 3.95 0.50
CA ASP A 129 -4.90 4.00 1.97
C ASP A 129 -4.15 2.85 2.66
N GLY A 130 -4.28 1.63 2.14
CA GLY A 130 -3.59 0.47 2.69
C GLY A 130 -2.07 0.62 2.67
N LEU A 131 -1.51 1.15 1.57
CA LEU A 131 -0.07 1.41 1.43
C LEU A 131 0.42 2.50 2.40
N LEU A 132 -0.36 3.55 2.58
CA LEU A 132 -0.02 4.66 3.47
C LEU A 132 -0.02 4.23 4.93
N PHE A 133 -1.01 3.43 5.33
CA PHE A 133 -1.07 2.94 6.69
C PHE A 133 0.08 1.98 6.98
N GLN A 134 0.41 1.06 6.06
CA GLN A 134 1.55 0.17 6.23
C GLN A 134 2.84 0.99 6.41
N LEU A 135 3.03 2.04 5.61
CA LEU A 135 4.16 2.94 5.76
C LEU A 135 4.18 3.63 7.12
N ALA A 136 3.03 4.19 7.54
CA ALA A 136 2.88 4.90 8.81
C ALA A 136 3.11 4.00 10.04
N HIS A 137 2.67 2.75 9.97
CA HIS A 137 2.92 1.76 11.00
C HIS A 137 4.42 1.45 11.12
N VAL A 138 5.08 1.20 9.99
CA VAL A 138 6.49 0.84 9.92
C VAL A 138 7.41 1.95 10.44
N MET A 139 7.04 3.22 10.31
CA MET A 139 7.79 4.34 10.89
C MET A 139 7.43 4.61 12.37
N GLY A 140 6.61 3.77 12.99
CA GLY A 140 6.18 3.91 14.38
C GLY A 140 5.13 5.01 14.61
N GLY A 141 4.51 5.54 13.54
CA GLY A 141 3.58 6.66 13.60
C GLY A 141 2.11 6.29 13.86
N ILE A 142 1.69 5.04 13.62
CA ILE A 142 0.31 4.60 13.84
C ILE A 142 0.26 3.30 14.66
N SER A 143 -0.49 3.33 15.76
CA SER A 143 -0.50 2.29 16.80
C SER A 143 -1.56 1.19 16.62
N SER A 144 -2.51 1.32 15.69
CA SER A 144 -3.73 0.48 15.69
C SER A 144 -3.85 -0.43 14.46
N PHE A 145 -3.32 -1.66 14.55
CA PHE A 145 -3.47 -2.71 13.53
C PHE A 145 -4.93 -2.97 13.13
N SER A 146 -5.89 -2.73 14.03
CA SER A 146 -7.32 -2.93 13.77
C SER A 146 -7.88 -1.98 12.72
N VAL A 147 -7.40 -0.74 12.65
CA VAL A 147 -7.87 0.24 11.64
C VAL A 147 -7.46 -0.23 10.25
N LEU A 148 -6.19 -0.61 10.06
CA LEU A 148 -5.70 -1.14 8.78
C LEU A 148 -6.40 -2.44 8.38
N THR A 149 -6.57 -3.35 9.35
CA THR A 149 -7.23 -4.63 9.07
C THR A 149 -8.66 -4.41 8.59
N ASN A 150 -9.39 -3.47 9.19
CA ASN A 150 -10.77 -3.16 8.78
C ASN A 150 -10.82 -2.50 7.40
N LEU A 151 -9.91 -1.57 7.13
CA LEU A 151 -9.80 -0.90 5.84
C LEU A 151 -9.47 -1.88 4.70
N LEU A 152 -8.47 -2.76 4.89
CA LEU A 152 -8.09 -3.77 3.90
C LEU A 152 -9.21 -4.80 3.67
N LYS A 153 -9.96 -5.16 4.72
CA LYS A 153 -11.14 -6.04 4.59
C LYS A 153 -12.25 -5.37 3.78
N ALA A 154 -12.55 -4.10 4.05
CA ALA A 154 -13.55 -3.35 3.28
C ALA A 154 -13.13 -3.26 1.81
N ALA A 155 -11.87 -2.89 1.55
CA ALA A 155 -11.28 -2.86 0.22
C ALA A 155 -11.39 -4.19 -0.51
N SER A 156 -11.05 -5.28 0.17
CA SER A 156 -11.06 -6.63 -0.41
C SER A 156 -12.48 -7.10 -0.70
N SER A 157 -13.44 -6.77 0.17
CA SER A 157 -14.86 -7.06 -0.06
C SER A 157 -15.38 -6.35 -1.31
N THR A 158 -15.08 -5.05 -1.47
CA THR A 158 -15.49 -4.28 -2.65
C THR A 158 -14.79 -4.80 -3.91
N ALA A 159 -13.49 -5.09 -3.84
CA ALA A 159 -12.74 -5.63 -4.97
C ALA A 159 -13.28 -6.98 -5.45
N ASN A 160 -13.63 -7.88 -4.53
CA ASN A 160 -14.17 -9.19 -4.87
C ASN A 160 -15.57 -9.10 -5.48
N ALA A 161 -16.35 -8.06 -5.13
CA ALA A 161 -17.70 -7.85 -5.65
C ALA A 161 -17.72 -7.15 -7.01
N GLU A 162 -16.79 -6.22 -7.25
CA GLU A 162 -16.87 -5.31 -8.41
C GLU A 162 -15.79 -5.56 -9.48
N LEU A 163 -14.71 -6.27 -9.15
CA LEU A 163 -13.59 -6.47 -10.08
C LEU A 163 -13.34 -7.96 -10.37
N PRO A 164 -13.01 -8.33 -11.62
CA PRO A 164 -12.63 -9.69 -11.95
C PRO A 164 -11.36 -10.11 -11.20
N SER A 165 -11.18 -11.42 -11.00
CA SER A 165 -10.04 -12.04 -10.31
C SER A 165 -8.68 -11.61 -10.91
N THR A 166 -8.65 -11.39 -12.22
CA THR A 166 -7.49 -10.96 -12.99
C THR A 166 -7.26 -9.45 -12.95
N HIS A 167 -8.16 -8.64 -12.40
CA HIS A 167 -8.02 -7.19 -12.43
C HIS A 167 -6.75 -6.73 -11.68
N PRO A 168 -5.87 -5.91 -12.29
CA PRO A 168 -4.62 -5.47 -11.67
C PRO A 168 -4.80 -4.83 -10.29
N ILE A 169 -5.87 -4.05 -10.10
CA ILE A 169 -6.17 -3.43 -8.80
C ILE A 169 -6.51 -4.49 -7.74
N ARG A 170 -7.33 -5.51 -8.06
CA ARG A 170 -7.70 -6.59 -7.13
C ARG A 170 -6.49 -7.44 -6.77
N LEU A 171 -5.68 -7.80 -7.77
CA LEU A 171 -4.42 -8.52 -7.58
C LEU A 171 -3.44 -7.74 -6.70
N GLY A 172 -3.26 -6.45 -6.97
CA GLY A 172 -2.38 -5.57 -6.19
C GLY A 172 -2.85 -5.43 -4.73
N LEU A 173 -4.15 -5.40 -4.49
CA LEU A 173 -4.70 -5.37 -3.13
C LEU A 173 -4.44 -6.69 -2.38
N ALA A 174 -4.65 -7.83 -3.02
CA ALA A 174 -4.36 -9.15 -2.43
C ALA A 174 -2.87 -9.30 -2.10
N LEU A 175 -1.99 -8.85 -3.01
CA LEU A 175 -0.55 -8.79 -2.80
C LEU A 175 -0.18 -7.96 -1.57
N ASN A 176 -0.66 -6.72 -1.48
CA ASN A 176 -0.38 -5.84 -0.33
C ASN A 176 -0.90 -6.45 0.98
N PHE A 177 -2.10 -7.04 0.97
CA PHE A 177 -2.70 -7.62 2.17
C PHE A 177 -1.98 -8.90 2.61
N SER A 178 -1.45 -9.68 1.68
CA SER A 178 -0.62 -10.86 2.00
C SER A 178 0.69 -10.45 2.70
N VAL A 179 1.37 -9.41 2.20
CA VAL A 179 2.58 -8.87 2.82
C VAL A 179 2.28 -8.34 4.23
N PHE A 180 1.15 -7.65 4.42
CA PHE A 180 0.71 -7.22 5.75
C PHE A 180 0.53 -8.40 6.72
N TYR A 181 -0.11 -9.50 6.29
CA TYR A 181 -0.23 -10.66 7.16
C TYR A 181 1.12 -11.30 7.51
N TYR A 182 2.06 -11.32 6.56
CA TYR A 182 3.37 -11.91 6.75
C TYR A 182 4.24 -11.06 7.67
N GLU A 183 4.52 -9.82 7.26
CA GLU A 183 5.53 -8.95 7.90
C GLU A 183 5.01 -8.25 9.15
N ILE A 184 3.71 -7.93 9.19
CA ILE A 184 3.15 -7.01 10.18
C ILE A 184 2.33 -7.78 11.24
N MET A 185 1.47 -8.70 10.82
CA MET A 185 0.65 -9.52 11.73
C MET A 185 1.36 -10.80 12.19
N ASN A 186 2.56 -11.08 11.69
CA ASN A 186 3.32 -12.31 11.96
C ASN A 186 2.44 -13.58 11.82
N SER A 187 1.66 -13.63 10.74
CA SER A 187 0.68 -14.69 10.43
C SER A 187 0.98 -15.28 9.04
N PRO A 188 2.11 -15.99 8.87
CA PRO A 188 2.61 -16.43 7.57
C PRO A 188 1.66 -17.41 6.87
N GLU A 189 0.94 -18.25 7.60
CA GLU A 189 -0.02 -19.19 7.01
C GLU A 189 -1.18 -18.46 6.32
N ARG A 190 -1.69 -17.39 6.95
CA ARG A 190 -2.74 -16.55 6.37
C ARG A 190 -2.24 -15.78 5.17
N ALA A 191 -1.01 -15.26 5.23
CA ALA A 191 -0.39 -14.56 4.11
C ALA A 191 -0.27 -15.47 2.88
N CYS A 192 0.27 -16.68 3.07
CA CYS A 192 0.42 -17.68 2.02
C CYS A 192 -0.93 -18.13 1.46
N HIS A 193 -1.93 -18.36 2.33
CA HIS A 193 -3.28 -18.72 1.89
C HIS A 193 -3.90 -17.64 0.99
N LEU A 194 -3.83 -16.37 1.43
CA LEU A 194 -4.39 -15.24 0.68
C LEU A 194 -3.68 -15.04 -0.67
N ALA A 195 -2.34 -15.06 -0.68
CA ALA A 195 -1.56 -14.90 -1.90
C ALA A 195 -1.81 -16.05 -2.89
N LYS A 196 -1.88 -17.30 -2.39
CA LYS A 196 -2.16 -18.47 -3.21
C LYS A 196 -3.58 -18.45 -3.79
N GLN A 197 -4.58 -18.11 -2.97
CA GLN A 197 -5.96 -17.98 -3.42
C GLN A 197 -6.08 -16.97 -4.56
N ALA A 198 -5.52 -15.77 -4.39
CA ALA A 198 -5.57 -14.73 -5.43
C ALA A 198 -4.85 -15.16 -6.72
N PHE A 199 -3.74 -15.88 -6.60
CA PHE A 199 -3.00 -16.41 -7.73
C PHE A 199 -3.78 -17.49 -8.48
N ASP A 200 -4.34 -18.47 -7.76
CA ASP A 200 -5.10 -19.58 -8.34
C ASP A 200 -6.41 -19.09 -9.01
N GLU A 201 -7.12 -18.13 -8.38
CA GLU A 201 -8.31 -17.48 -8.96
C GLU A 201 -7.96 -16.73 -10.26
N ALA A 202 -6.86 -15.98 -10.28
CA ALA A 202 -6.45 -15.24 -11.48
C ALA A 202 -5.95 -16.16 -12.61
N ILE A 203 -5.30 -17.29 -12.28
CA ILE A 203 -4.93 -18.31 -13.27
C ILE A 203 -6.17 -18.87 -13.98
N ALA A 204 -7.24 -19.14 -13.24
CA ALA A 204 -8.45 -19.75 -13.79
C ALA A 204 -9.10 -18.90 -14.89
N ASP A 205 -8.99 -17.58 -14.80
CA ASP A 205 -9.60 -16.62 -15.72
C ASP A 205 -8.58 -15.97 -16.67
N LEU A 206 -7.30 -16.36 -16.62
CA LEU A 206 -6.20 -15.70 -17.33
C LEU A 206 -6.36 -15.74 -18.87
N ASP A 207 -6.88 -16.86 -19.37
CA ASP A 207 -7.10 -17.10 -20.81
C ASP A 207 -8.18 -16.17 -21.42
N THR A 208 -8.93 -15.44 -20.60
CA THR A 208 -10.01 -14.54 -21.05
C THR A 208 -9.54 -13.11 -21.30
N LEU A 209 -8.28 -12.79 -20.98
CA LEU A 209 -7.74 -11.44 -21.03
C LEU A 209 -7.34 -11.00 -22.46
N SER A 210 -7.41 -9.69 -22.70
CA SER A 210 -6.75 -9.05 -23.84
C SER A 210 -5.23 -9.05 -23.66
N GLU A 211 -4.46 -8.88 -24.74
CA GLU A 211 -2.99 -8.87 -24.68
C GLU A 211 -2.43 -7.76 -23.76
N GLU A 212 -3.11 -6.62 -23.70
CA GLU A 212 -2.77 -5.49 -22.84
C GLU A 212 -3.01 -5.82 -21.36
N SER A 213 -4.22 -6.25 -21.00
CA SER A 213 -4.56 -6.62 -19.63
C SER A 213 -3.78 -7.84 -19.13
N TYR A 214 -3.37 -8.74 -20.04
CA TYR A 214 -2.56 -9.91 -19.71
C TYR A 214 -1.19 -9.50 -19.16
N LYS A 215 -0.52 -8.51 -19.75
CA LYS A 215 0.80 -8.04 -19.29
C LYS A 215 0.74 -7.46 -17.88
N ASP A 216 -0.22 -6.58 -17.64
CA ASP A 216 -0.39 -5.92 -16.34
C ASP A 216 -0.72 -6.94 -15.23
N SER A 217 -1.63 -7.87 -15.52
CA SER A 217 -2.08 -8.90 -14.56
C SER A 217 -0.96 -9.89 -14.25
N THR A 218 -0.25 -10.38 -15.27
CA THR A 218 0.83 -11.37 -15.09
C THR A 218 2.04 -10.81 -14.34
N LEU A 219 2.32 -9.51 -14.49
CA LEU A 219 3.38 -8.85 -13.72
C LEU A 219 3.10 -8.90 -12.21
N ILE A 220 1.86 -8.64 -11.79
CA ILE A 220 1.46 -8.70 -10.38
C ILE A 220 1.37 -10.16 -9.88
N MET A 221 0.86 -11.08 -10.70
CA MET A 221 0.84 -12.51 -10.38
C MET A 221 2.25 -13.07 -10.16
N GLN A 222 3.24 -12.61 -10.94
CA GLN A 222 4.62 -13.01 -10.73
C GLN A 222 5.14 -12.55 -9.37
N LEU A 223 4.79 -11.33 -8.93
CA LEU A 223 5.16 -10.84 -7.60
C LEU A 223 4.51 -11.65 -6.46
N LEU A 224 3.24 -12.05 -6.62
CA LEU A 224 2.57 -12.97 -5.68
C LEU A 224 3.32 -14.31 -5.58
N ARG A 225 3.71 -14.87 -6.73
CA ARG A 225 4.47 -16.12 -6.80
C ARG A 225 5.86 -16.00 -6.16
N ASP A 226 6.55 -14.90 -6.40
CA ASP A 226 7.87 -14.64 -5.81
C ASP A 226 7.78 -14.58 -4.29
N ASN A 227 6.77 -13.87 -3.75
CA ASN A 227 6.49 -13.82 -2.31
C ASN A 227 6.16 -15.21 -1.74
N LEU A 228 5.29 -15.98 -2.40
CA LEU A 228 4.96 -17.34 -1.97
C LEU A 228 6.19 -18.24 -1.92
N THR A 229 7.09 -18.13 -2.91
CA THR A 229 8.33 -18.91 -2.96
C THR A 229 9.25 -18.54 -1.80
N LEU A 230 9.38 -17.25 -1.49
CA LEU A 230 10.16 -16.76 -0.35
C LEU A 230 9.59 -17.27 0.98
N TRP A 231 8.28 -17.12 1.19
CA TRP A 231 7.64 -17.43 2.47
C TRP A 231 7.53 -18.93 2.74
N THR A 232 7.39 -19.74 1.70
CA THR A 232 7.36 -21.20 1.85
C THR A 232 8.72 -21.81 2.15
N SER A 233 9.83 -21.13 1.80
CA SER A 233 11.17 -21.54 2.23
C SER A 233 11.48 -21.23 3.70
N ASP A 234 10.76 -20.28 4.30
CA ASP A 234 10.93 -19.86 5.71
C ASP A 234 10.07 -20.66 6.70
N LEU A 235 9.06 -21.39 6.20
CA LEU A 235 8.24 -22.27 7.03
C LEU A 235 9.04 -23.55 7.33
N PRO A 236 9.20 -23.96 8.61
CA PRO A 236 9.82 -25.25 8.91
C PRO A 236 9.03 -26.37 8.24
N GLU A 237 9.71 -27.25 7.52
CA GLU A 237 9.19 -28.57 7.14
C GLU A 237 8.96 -29.38 8.44
N ASP A 238 7.89 -29.08 9.17
CA ASP A 238 7.33 -30.04 10.11
C ASP A 238 6.12 -30.69 9.45
N GLY A 239 6.29 -31.99 9.20
CA GLY A 239 5.53 -32.75 8.23
C GLY A 239 4.11 -33.09 8.65
N GLY A 240 3.30 -33.36 7.64
CA GLY A 240 2.00 -33.98 7.81
C GLY A 240 1.12 -33.75 6.60
N GLU A 241 1.23 -34.62 5.60
CA GLU A 241 0.08 -34.91 4.74
C GLU A 241 -1.10 -35.23 5.65
N ASP A 242 -2.09 -34.34 5.73
CA ASP A 242 -3.44 -34.80 6.02
C ASP A 242 -4.51 -33.98 5.30
N ASN A 243 -5.27 -34.77 4.58
CA ASN A 243 -6.38 -34.47 3.71
C ASN A 243 -7.51 -33.78 4.49
N PHE A 244 -7.83 -32.51 4.19
CA PHE A 244 -9.07 -31.90 4.68
C PHE A 244 -10.01 -31.55 3.52
N LYS A 245 -10.99 -32.45 3.35
CA LYS A 245 -12.22 -32.25 2.59
C LYS A 245 -12.97 -31.04 3.12
N GLY A 246 -13.63 -30.32 2.21
CA GLY A 246 -14.46 -29.18 2.52
C GLY A 246 -15.54 -29.49 3.56
N GLU A 247 -15.59 -28.64 4.58
CA GLU A 247 -16.79 -28.39 5.38
C GLU A 247 -16.98 -26.87 5.48
N GLU A 248 -18.09 -26.39 4.93
CA GLU A 248 -18.63 -25.07 5.24
C GLU A 248 -18.83 -24.94 6.76
N SER A 249 -18.19 -23.95 7.37
CA SER A 249 -18.51 -23.56 8.74
C SER A 249 -18.65 -22.04 8.86
N LYS A 250 -19.76 -21.65 9.50
CA LYS A 250 -20.30 -20.30 9.72
C LYS A 250 -19.29 -19.28 10.28
N PRO A 251 -19.54 -17.96 10.12
CA PRO A 251 -18.63 -16.93 10.58
C PRO A 251 -18.54 -16.94 12.11
N ALA A 252 -17.33 -17.17 12.63
CA ALA A 252 -17.00 -16.98 14.03
C ALA A 252 -16.50 -15.54 14.26
N ASP A 253 -17.11 -14.89 15.24
CA ASP A 253 -16.89 -13.50 15.66
C ASP A 253 -15.49 -13.34 16.31
N PRO A 254 -14.62 -12.43 15.84
CA PRO A 254 -13.24 -12.29 16.33
C PRO A 254 -13.10 -11.60 17.70
N GLU A 255 -14.19 -11.15 18.33
CA GLU A 255 -14.13 -10.37 19.58
C GLU A 255 -13.72 -11.19 20.82
N ALA A 256 -13.83 -12.52 20.79
CA ALA A 256 -13.65 -13.35 21.99
C ALA A 256 -12.20 -13.66 22.39
N THR A 257 -11.21 -13.45 21.50
CA THR A 257 -9.82 -13.88 21.78
C THR A 257 -8.92 -12.77 22.35
N LEU A 258 -9.43 -11.53 22.51
CA LEU A 258 -8.60 -10.37 22.90
C LEU A 258 -8.60 -10.01 24.39
N MET A 259 -9.37 -10.69 25.25
CA MET A 259 -9.51 -10.32 26.67
C MET A 259 -8.87 -11.35 27.61
N GLY A 260 -7.57 -11.65 27.45
CA GLY A 260 -6.93 -12.65 28.30
C GLY A 260 -5.42 -12.83 28.14
N GLY A 261 -4.64 -11.77 28.07
CA GLY A 261 -3.17 -11.86 28.15
C GLY A 261 -2.55 -10.50 28.44
N PRO A 262 -1.49 -10.41 29.26
CA PRO A 262 -0.91 -9.11 29.60
C PRO A 262 -0.37 -8.46 28.33
N GLU A 263 -0.67 -7.17 28.14
CA GLU A 263 -0.03 -6.30 27.15
C GLU A 263 1.49 -6.43 27.32
N LYS A 264 2.11 -7.30 26.53
CA LYS A 264 3.55 -7.22 26.30
C LYS A 264 3.75 -6.04 25.36
N THR A 265 4.15 -4.91 25.92
CA THR A 265 4.94 -3.91 25.19
C THR A 265 6.08 -4.65 24.48
N MET A 266 5.89 -4.93 23.20
CA MET A 266 6.91 -5.52 22.36
C MET A 266 7.95 -4.43 22.10
N HIS A 267 8.98 -4.40 22.95
CA HIS A 267 10.24 -3.76 22.57
C HIS A 267 10.72 -4.49 21.32
N MET A 268 10.54 -3.87 20.15
CA MET A 268 11.22 -4.29 18.94
C MET A 268 12.71 -4.17 19.21
N ALA A 269 13.36 -5.33 19.33
CA ALA A 269 14.80 -5.42 19.32
C ALA A 269 15.32 -4.71 18.06
N SER A 270 16.38 -3.94 18.23
CA SER A 270 17.10 -3.15 17.24
C SER A 270 17.81 -4.01 16.18
N GLY A 271 17.14 -5.01 15.62
CA GLY A 271 17.76 -6.02 14.78
C GLY A 271 16.73 -6.85 14.04
N ASP A 272 16.03 -6.23 13.09
CA ASP A 272 15.86 -6.85 11.77
C ASP A 272 15.48 -5.80 10.72
N GLN A 273 16.49 -5.11 10.19
CA GLN A 273 16.34 -4.19 9.05
C GLN A 273 16.54 -4.88 7.71
N SER A 274 16.62 -6.22 7.70
CA SER A 274 16.89 -7.05 6.53
C SER A 274 15.75 -7.03 5.50
N ALA A 275 14.49 -6.86 5.95
CA ALA A 275 13.30 -6.75 5.10
C ALA A 275 13.37 -5.60 4.06
N TRP A 276 14.26 -4.62 4.28
CA TRP A 276 14.39 -3.44 3.43
C TRP A 276 15.42 -3.56 2.32
N GLN A 277 16.29 -4.58 2.33
CA GLN A 277 17.32 -4.73 1.29
C GLN A 277 16.76 -5.33 -0.01
N ASN A 278 15.66 -6.08 0.07
CA ASN A 278 15.05 -6.70 -1.10
C ASN A 278 14.01 -5.75 -1.69
N GLY A 279 14.14 -5.46 -2.98
CA GLY A 279 13.43 -4.40 -3.71
C GLY A 279 11.92 -4.56 -3.88
N THR A 280 11.25 -5.34 -3.03
CA THR A 280 9.81 -5.61 -3.08
C THR A 280 9.01 -4.30 -3.05
N PHE A 281 9.27 -3.39 -2.10
CA PHE A 281 8.50 -2.14 -1.97
C PHE A 281 8.68 -1.11 -3.12
N SER A 282 9.70 -1.28 -3.97
CA SER A 282 9.93 -0.38 -5.12
C SER A 282 9.24 -0.88 -6.40
N GLY A 283 9.04 -2.19 -6.54
CA GLY A 283 8.35 -2.80 -7.70
C GLY A 283 6.83 -2.62 -7.66
N TYR A 284 6.24 -2.55 -6.47
CA TYR A 284 4.77 -2.53 -6.27
C TYR A 284 4.04 -1.26 -6.76
N LEU A 285 4.77 -0.23 -7.16
CA LEU A 285 4.23 1.01 -7.73
C LEU A 285 4.54 1.16 -9.23
N CYS A 286 5.23 0.21 -9.84
CA CYS A 286 5.76 0.32 -11.21
C CYS A 286 4.84 -0.34 -12.27
N SER A 287 4.00 -1.29 -11.88
CA SER A 287 3.19 -2.08 -12.83
C SER A 287 2.10 -1.29 -13.56
N ASP A 288 1.65 -0.15 -13.02
CA ASP A 288 0.63 0.69 -13.66
C ASP A 288 1.22 1.71 -14.66
N GLU A 289 2.56 1.85 -14.74
CA GLU A 289 3.21 2.80 -15.67
C GLU A 289 3.12 2.39 -17.15
N GLU A 290 2.91 1.11 -17.47
CA GLU A 290 2.82 0.66 -18.86
C GLU A 290 1.41 0.78 -19.44
N SER A 291 0.37 0.76 -18.60
CA SER A 291 -1.03 0.88 -19.01
C SER A 291 -1.46 2.33 -19.31
N GLY A 292 -0.84 3.32 -18.65
CA GLY A 292 -1.23 4.73 -18.74
C GLY A 292 -0.49 5.60 -19.77
N ARG A 293 0.55 5.07 -20.44
CA ARG A 293 1.42 5.86 -21.35
C ARG A 293 1.03 5.80 -22.83
N ASN A 294 0.06 4.98 -23.21
CA ASN A 294 -0.39 4.85 -24.60
C ASN A 294 -1.89 5.17 -24.73
N ASN A 295 -2.25 6.44 -24.63
CA ASN A 295 -3.42 7.01 -25.31
C ASN A 295 -3.19 8.49 -25.61
#